data_AF-A0A328NWQ9-F1
#
_entry.id   AF-A0A328NWQ9-F1
#
_cell.length_a   1.000
_cell.length_b   1.000
_cell.length_c   1.000
_cell.angle_alpha   90.00
_cell.angle_beta   90.00
_cell.angle_gamma   90.00
#
_symmetry.space_group_name_H-M   'P 1'
#
loop_
_entity.id
_entity.type
_entity.pdbx_description
1 polymer ?
#
loop_
_entity_poly.entity_id
_entity_poly.type
_entity_poly.pdbx_seq_one_letter_code
_entity_poly.pdbx_strand_id
1 'polypeptide(L)'
;MSSTVSSAPNRRVLVVASLVAAIAVVGGVFWWLHGGKATASAAVGSQADSKDDSGVSILLDLAQTAVKEKRLVAPAGSNAYEFYLSVLQLDPQNKAAQEQLHESFPAASADVERSINDNSLDEAQRELSLLREFDSTNYILSLLGGKLDAQRQIQIRQDEARAAVIQAQQSAGGPAQ
;
A
#
# COMPACT_ATOMS: atom_id res chain seq x y z
N MET A 1 -37.65 23.94 -28.02
CA MET A 1 -38.61 23.48 -27.00
C MET A 1 -38.55 21.96 -26.99
N SER A 2 -38.14 21.18 -26.00
CA SER A 2 -37.44 21.37 -24.73
C SER A 2 -36.87 19.98 -24.41
N SER A 3 -35.61 19.91 -24.00
CA SER A 3 -34.92 18.68 -23.56
C SER A 3 -35.51 18.18 -22.23
N THR A 4 -35.64 16.86 -22.08
CA THR A 4 -35.84 16.23 -20.77
C THR A 4 -34.68 15.30 -20.46
N VAL A 5 -33.94 15.68 -19.42
CA VAL A 5 -32.86 14.94 -18.77
C VAL A 5 -33.50 14.03 -17.72
N SER A 6 -33.11 12.76 -17.66
CA SER A 6 -33.47 11.85 -16.57
C SER A 6 -32.29 11.75 -15.59
N SER A 7 -32.49 12.26 -14.38
CA SER A 7 -31.58 12.15 -13.23
C SER A 7 -32.44 11.81 -12.02
N ALA A 8 -32.13 10.72 -11.32
CA ALA A 8 -32.72 10.43 -10.03
C ALA A 8 -31.65 9.85 -9.06
N PRO A 9 -31.74 10.17 -7.75
CA PRO A 9 -30.58 10.43 -6.93
C PRO A 9 -30.37 9.44 -5.76
N ASN A 10 -29.18 9.52 -5.17
CA ASN A 10 -28.70 8.82 -3.99
C ASN A 10 -29.63 8.90 -2.77
N ARG A 11 -29.95 7.75 -2.17
CA ARG A 11 -30.74 7.65 -0.93
C ARG A 11 -29.85 7.18 0.22
N ARG A 12 -29.26 8.12 0.95
CA ARG A 12 -28.79 7.90 2.32
C ARG A 12 -29.57 8.81 3.26
N VAL A 13 -29.83 8.27 4.45
CA VAL A 13 -30.11 8.95 5.73
C VAL A 13 -31.56 8.86 6.26
N LEU A 14 -31.62 8.28 7.48
CA LEU A 14 -32.58 8.39 8.60
C LEU A 14 -33.90 7.59 8.58
N VAL A 15 -33.92 6.51 9.37
CA VAL A 15 -34.85 6.38 10.51
C VAL A 15 -34.08 5.78 11.70
N VAL A 16 -34.03 6.53 12.81
CA VAL A 16 -33.48 6.15 14.13
C VAL A 16 -34.66 6.03 15.10
N ALA A 17 -34.51 5.09 16.05
CA ALA A 17 -35.33 4.86 17.26
C ALA A 17 -36.74 4.28 17.01
N SER A 18 -37.23 3.27 17.72
CA SER A 18 -36.93 2.78 19.07
C SER A 18 -37.66 1.45 19.30
N LEU A 19 -37.06 0.49 20.02
CA LEU A 19 -37.61 0.00 21.29
C LEU A 19 -36.58 -0.87 22.03
N VAL A 20 -36.25 -0.42 23.23
CA VAL A 20 -35.45 -1.11 24.24
C VAL A 20 -36.39 -1.84 25.21
N ALA A 21 -35.89 -2.95 25.75
CA ALA A 21 -36.29 -3.65 26.97
C ALA A 21 -37.37 -4.75 26.87
N ALA A 22 -36.89 -6.00 26.87
CA ALA A 22 -37.29 -6.99 27.87
C ALA A 22 -36.13 -7.99 28.09
N ILE A 23 -35.23 -7.66 29.02
CA ILE A 23 -34.34 -8.63 29.67
C ILE A 23 -35.06 -9.05 30.96
N ALA A 24 -35.31 -10.35 31.15
CA ALA A 24 -35.14 -11.01 32.45
C ALA A 24 -35.27 -12.56 32.33
N VAL A 25 -34.27 -13.25 32.90
CA VAL A 25 -34.32 -14.61 33.50
C VAL A 25 -34.28 -15.84 32.58
N VAL A 26 -33.07 -16.25 32.16
CA VAL A 26 -32.52 -17.61 32.43
C VAL A 26 -30.99 -17.52 32.54
N GLY A 27 -30.50 -16.73 33.48
CA GLY A 27 -29.09 -16.71 33.88
C GLY A 27 -29.05 -16.86 35.40
N GLY A 28 -28.78 -18.06 35.91
CA GLY A 28 -28.76 -18.23 37.37
C GLY A 28 -28.57 -19.62 37.95
N VAL A 29 -28.52 -20.71 37.18
CA VAL A 29 -28.44 -22.06 37.78
C VAL A 29 -27.30 -22.95 37.23
N PHE A 30 -26.66 -22.61 36.11
CA PHE A 30 -25.66 -23.51 35.52
C PHE A 30 -24.20 -23.24 35.94
N TRP A 31 -23.93 -22.16 36.68
CA TRP A 31 -22.55 -21.80 37.06
C TRP A 31 -22.22 -21.98 38.57
N TRP A 32 -23.13 -22.58 39.35
CA TRP A 32 -22.87 -22.89 40.76
C TRP A 32 -23.02 -24.39 41.02
N LEU A 33 -22.01 -25.18 40.61
CA LEU A 33 -21.71 -26.53 41.17
C LEU A 33 -20.38 -27.13 40.69
N HIS A 34 -19.64 -26.49 39.79
CA HIS A 34 -18.28 -26.94 39.41
C HIS A 34 -17.20 -26.05 40.06
N GLY A 35 -17.22 -25.99 41.39
CA GLY A 35 -16.17 -25.40 42.21
C GLY A 35 -15.02 -26.37 42.43
N GLY A 36 -14.03 -26.36 41.55
CA GLY A 36 -12.70 -26.92 41.78
C GLY A 36 -11.73 -25.80 42.16
N LYS A 37 -11.32 -25.76 43.44
CA LYS A 37 -10.34 -24.80 43.97
C LYS A 37 -8.96 -25.05 43.36
N ALA A 38 -8.36 -24.03 42.77
CA ALA A 38 -6.91 -23.91 42.67
C ALA A 38 -6.52 -22.41 42.67
N THR A 39 -5.98 -21.99 43.80
CA THR A 39 -5.15 -20.79 43.96
C THR A 39 -3.86 -20.96 43.14
N ALA A 40 -3.54 -20.04 42.23
CA ALA A 40 -2.17 -19.64 41.95
C ALA A 40 -2.09 -18.43 41.00
N SER A 41 -1.41 -17.41 41.51
CA SER A 41 -0.41 -16.56 40.85
C SER A 41 -0.79 -15.69 39.64
N ALA A 42 -0.49 -14.41 39.81
CA ALA A 42 -0.38 -13.40 38.78
C ALA A 42 0.44 -13.89 37.58
N ALA A 43 -0.15 -13.74 36.39
CA ALA A 43 0.54 -13.60 35.12
C ALA A 43 -0.38 -12.82 34.16
N VAL A 44 -0.54 -11.52 34.43
CA VAL A 44 -1.05 -10.57 33.43
C VAL A 44 0.17 -10.05 32.68
N GLY A 45 0.52 -10.73 31.59
CA GLY A 45 1.64 -10.37 30.72
C GLY A 45 2.11 -11.58 29.93
N SER A 46 1.92 -11.52 28.59
CA SER A 46 2.41 -12.46 27.54
C SER A 46 1.32 -13.07 26.66
N GLN A 47 0.22 -12.35 26.37
CA GLN A 47 -0.71 -12.74 25.31
C GLN A 47 -0.70 -11.79 24.10
N ALA A 48 0.07 -10.70 24.18
CA ALA A 48 0.32 -9.79 23.06
C ALA A 48 1.51 -10.27 22.20
N ASP A 49 2.60 -10.72 22.83
CA ASP A 49 3.84 -11.11 22.13
C ASP A 49 3.65 -12.24 21.11
N SER A 50 2.84 -13.26 21.41
CA SER A 50 2.66 -14.40 20.51
C SER A 50 1.92 -14.09 19.21
N LYS A 51 1.09 -13.03 19.19
CA LYS A 51 0.35 -12.62 17.99
C LYS A 51 1.25 -11.87 17.01
N ASP A 52 2.17 -11.05 17.55
CA ASP A 52 3.11 -10.28 16.76
C ASP A 52 4.20 -11.19 16.14
N ASP A 53 4.67 -12.20 16.89
CA ASP A 53 5.57 -13.25 16.37
C ASP A 53 4.98 -14.03 15.18
N SER A 54 3.67 -14.33 15.24
CA SER A 54 2.96 -15.02 14.16
C SER A 54 2.79 -14.11 12.93
N GLY A 55 2.58 -12.81 13.13
CA GLY A 55 2.46 -11.84 12.03
C GLY A 55 3.80 -11.62 11.32
N VAL A 56 4.88 -11.46 12.08
CA VAL A 56 6.24 -11.29 11.55
C VAL A 56 6.67 -12.48 10.71
N SER A 57 6.45 -13.71 11.18
CA SER A 57 6.79 -14.93 10.42
C SER A 57 6.04 -15.04 9.10
N ILE A 58 4.73 -14.75 9.07
CA ILE A 58 3.93 -14.74 7.83
C ILE A 58 4.49 -13.71 6.83
N LEU A 59 4.82 -12.51 7.30
CA LEU A 59 5.35 -11.46 6.43
C LEU A 59 6.74 -11.82 5.88
N LEU A 60 7.60 -12.46 6.68
CA LEU A 60 8.90 -12.94 6.21
C LEU A 60 8.76 -14.03 5.13
N ASP A 61 7.81 -14.95 5.28
CA ASP A 61 7.54 -15.99 4.27
C ASP A 61 7.02 -15.38 2.96
N LEU A 62 6.12 -14.39 3.04
CA LEU A 62 5.63 -13.62 1.88
C LEU A 62 6.77 -12.86 1.19
N ALA A 63 7.64 -12.22 1.97
CA ALA A 63 8.79 -11.49 1.46
C ALA A 63 9.76 -12.43 0.72
N GLN A 64 10.12 -13.57 1.32
CA GLN A 64 10.98 -14.56 0.68
C GLN A 64 10.38 -15.13 -0.60
N THR A 65 9.06 -15.33 -0.62
CA THR A 65 8.34 -15.75 -1.83
C THR A 65 8.44 -14.69 -2.91
N ALA A 66 8.23 -13.42 -2.57
CA ALA A 66 8.37 -12.31 -3.50
C ALA A 66 9.80 -12.17 -4.05
N VAL A 67 10.83 -12.37 -3.22
CA VAL A 67 12.23 -12.40 -3.67
C VAL A 67 12.47 -13.53 -4.68
N LYS A 68 12.00 -14.75 -4.40
CA LYS A 68 12.11 -15.90 -5.32
C LYS A 68 11.44 -15.64 -6.66
N GLU A 69 10.33 -14.91 -6.64
CA GLU A 69 9.59 -14.50 -7.83
C GLU A 69 10.15 -13.23 -8.50
N LYS A 70 11.27 -12.68 -8.01
CA LYS A 70 11.90 -11.43 -8.48
C LYS A 70 10.99 -10.20 -8.39
N ARG A 71 10.01 -10.24 -7.50
CA ARG A 71 9.11 -9.11 -7.20
C ARG A 71 9.72 -8.28 -6.08
N LEU A 72 10.82 -7.56 -6.35
CA LEU A 72 11.54 -6.81 -5.32
C LEU A 72 10.77 -5.56 -4.88
N VAL A 73 10.46 -4.67 -5.82
CA VAL A 73 9.77 -3.38 -5.58
C VAL A 73 8.43 -3.26 -6.30
N ALA A 74 8.14 -4.20 -7.21
CA ALA A 74 6.92 -4.25 -8.00
C ALA A 74 6.39 -5.68 -8.13
N PRO A 75 5.08 -5.86 -8.37
CA PRO A 75 4.03 -4.83 -8.37
C PRO A 75 3.70 -4.30 -6.96
N ALA A 76 3.03 -3.16 -6.90
CA ALA A 76 2.54 -2.59 -5.63
C ALA A 76 1.60 -3.55 -4.89
N GLY A 77 1.69 -3.60 -3.56
CA GLY A 77 0.89 -4.50 -2.71
C GLY A 77 1.35 -5.96 -2.72
N SER A 78 2.31 -6.32 -3.56
CA SER A 78 2.84 -7.66 -3.65
C SER A 78 4.29 -7.61 -4.11
N ASN A 79 5.17 -7.14 -3.23
CA ASN A 79 6.62 -7.14 -3.46
C ASN A 79 7.39 -7.31 -2.14
N ALA A 80 8.65 -7.72 -2.25
CA ALA A 80 9.50 -8.07 -1.12
C ALA A 80 9.74 -6.87 -0.19
N TYR A 81 9.99 -5.68 -0.75
CA TYR A 81 10.29 -4.49 0.04
C TYR A 81 9.11 -4.08 0.93
N GLU A 82 7.88 -4.08 0.41
CA GLU A 82 6.69 -3.78 1.20
C GLU A 82 6.50 -4.78 2.36
N PHE A 83 6.73 -6.07 2.13
CA PHE A 83 6.63 -7.08 3.19
C PHE A 83 7.72 -6.92 4.24
N TYR A 84 8.98 -6.72 3.85
CA TYR A 84 10.06 -6.50 4.80
C TYR A 84 9.91 -5.19 5.59
N LEU A 85 9.47 -4.11 4.95
CA LEU A 85 9.16 -2.86 5.66
C LEU A 85 8.00 -3.05 6.65
N SER A 86 7.00 -3.87 6.29
CA SER A 86 5.93 -4.25 7.23
C SER A 86 6.45 -5.06 8.41
N VAL A 87 7.44 -5.95 8.19
CA VAL A 87 8.14 -6.63 9.30
C VAL A 87 8.81 -5.62 10.21
N LEU A 88 9.52 -4.63 9.66
CA LEU A 88 10.21 -3.60 10.46
C LEU A 88 9.26 -2.66 11.21
N GLN A 89 8.01 -2.52 10.77
CA GLN A 89 6.98 -1.79 11.52
C GLN A 89 6.54 -2.55 12.78
N LEU A 90 6.50 -3.89 12.71
CA LEU A 90 6.13 -4.74 13.84
C LEU A 90 7.33 -5.04 14.77
N ASP A 91 8.48 -5.33 14.18
CA ASP A 91 9.75 -5.60 14.85
C ASP A 91 10.87 -4.76 14.21
N PRO A 92 11.10 -3.53 14.72
CA PRO A 92 12.14 -2.64 14.20
C PRO A 92 13.56 -3.19 14.31
N GLN A 93 13.80 -4.21 15.15
CA GLN A 93 15.12 -4.82 15.35
C GLN A 93 15.29 -6.13 14.57
N ASN A 94 14.35 -6.47 13.68
CA ASN A 94 14.41 -7.68 12.89
C ASN A 94 15.61 -7.70 11.94
N LYS A 95 16.68 -8.38 12.35
CA LYS A 95 17.93 -8.42 11.60
C LYS A 95 17.77 -9.04 10.21
N ALA A 96 16.92 -10.07 10.08
CA ALA A 96 16.70 -10.74 8.80
C ALA A 96 16.07 -9.79 7.77
N ALA A 97 15.06 -9.01 8.16
CA ALA A 97 14.45 -8.02 7.27
C ALA A 97 15.43 -6.88 6.92
N GLN A 98 16.16 -6.34 7.89
CA GLN A 98 17.17 -5.30 7.64
C GLN A 98 18.26 -5.79 6.67
N GLU A 99 18.80 -6.99 6.91
CA GLU A 99 19.83 -7.60 6.07
C GLU A 99 19.33 -7.80 4.64
N GLN A 100 18.13 -8.37 4.46
CA GLN A 100 17.55 -8.59 3.14
C GLN A 100 17.28 -7.29 2.38
N LEU A 101 16.80 -6.24 3.06
CA LEU A 101 16.59 -4.92 2.45
C LEU A 101 17.91 -4.25 2.03
N HIS A 102 18.98 -4.43 2.79
CA HIS A 102 20.32 -3.96 2.41
C HIS A 102 20.93 -4.78 1.27
N GLU A 103 20.89 -6.11 1.36
CA GLU A 103 21.47 -7.04 0.39
C GLU A 103 20.83 -6.88 -1.00
N SER A 104 19.51 -6.76 -1.05
CA SER A 104 18.76 -6.66 -2.29
C SER A 104 18.71 -5.25 -2.89
N PHE A 105 19.23 -4.23 -2.19
CA PHE A 105 19.16 -2.83 -2.62
C PHE A 105 19.76 -2.56 -4.01
N PRO A 106 20.94 -3.12 -4.39
CA PRO A 106 21.47 -2.94 -5.74
C PRO A 106 20.54 -3.50 -6.83
N ALA A 107 19.91 -4.64 -6.58
CA ALA A 107 18.97 -5.24 -7.54
C ALA A 107 17.66 -4.45 -7.62
N ALA A 108 17.12 -4.03 -6.47
CA ALA A 108 15.90 -3.25 -6.40
C ALA A 108 16.04 -1.88 -7.07
N SER A 109 17.17 -1.19 -6.86
CA SER A 109 17.46 0.09 -7.54
C SER A 109 17.61 -0.09 -9.06
N ALA A 110 18.13 -1.22 -9.52
CA ALA A 110 18.16 -1.55 -10.95
C ALA A 110 16.76 -1.80 -11.53
N ASP A 111 15.81 -2.34 -10.76
CA ASP A 111 14.42 -2.46 -11.17
C ASP A 111 13.75 -1.08 -11.31
N VAL A 112 13.99 -0.15 -10.37
CA VAL A 112 13.55 1.25 -10.51
C VAL A 112 14.11 1.89 -11.77
N GLU A 113 15.41 1.69 -12.01
CA GLU A 113 16.04 2.21 -13.21
C GLU A 113 15.42 1.65 -14.49
N ARG A 114 15.07 0.36 -14.50
CA ARG A 114 14.37 -0.29 -15.61
C ARG A 114 13.00 0.34 -15.84
N SER A 115 12.20 0.54 -14.80
CA SER A 115 10.90 1.23 -14.90
C SER A 115 11.02 2.65 -15.48
N ILE A 116 12.10 3.39 -15.13
CA ILE A 116 12.40 4.70 -15.75
C ILE A 116 12.72 4.54 -17.23
N ASN A 117 13.57 3.56 -17.60
CA ASN A 117 13.97 3.32 -18.98
C ASN A 117 12.81 2.86 -19.87
N ASP A 118 11.90 2.08 -19.32
CA ASP A 118 10.69 1.57 -19.98
C ASP A 118 9.58 2.63 -20.08
N ASN A 119 9.87 3.86 -19.64
CA ASN A 119 8.95 5.00 -19.66
C ASN A 119 7.70 4.79 -18.76
N SER A 120 7.77 3.83 -17.84
CA SER A 120 6.77 3.56 -16.78
C SER A 120 6.98 4.51 -15.59
N LEU A 121 6.91 5.81 -15.84
CA LEU A 121 7.37 6.84 -14.90
C LEU A 121 6.56 6.91 -13.59
N ASP A 122 5.28 6.54 -13.62
CA ASP A 122 4.46 6.49 -12.41
C ASP A 122 4.83 5.32 -11.50
N GLU A 123 5.10 4.15 -12.09
CA GLU A 123 5.58 2.98 -11.34
C GLU A 123 6.97 3.26 -10.76
N ALA A 124 7.87 3.79 -11.58
CA ALA A 124 9.21 4.19 -11.15
C ALA A 124 9.17 5.18 -9.96
N GLN A 125 8.24 6.14 -9.93
CA GLN A 125 8.09 7.02 -8.77
C GLN A 125 7.71 6.25 -7.51
N ARG A 126 6.78 5.30 -7.61
CA ARG A 126 6.33 4.50 -6.46
C ARG A 126 7.46 3.62 -5.94
N GLU A 127 8.11 2.88 -6.83
CA GLU A 127 9.25 2.03 -6.47
C GLU A 127 10.39 2.85 -5.85
N LEU A 128 10.70 4.03 -6.41
CA LEU A 128 11.70 4.94 -5.85
C LEU A 128 11.32 5.44 -4.45
N SER A 129 10.04 5.77 -4.23
CA SER A 129 9.52 6.18 -2.93
C SER A 129 9.61 5.05 -1.91
N LEU A 130 9.31 3.81 -2.34
CA LEU A 130 9.41 2.62 -1.51
C LEU A 130 10.86 2.37 -1.05
N LEU A 131 11.85 2.52 -1.94
CA LEU A 131 13.26 2.40 -1.55
C LEU A 131 13.73 3.50 -0.60
N ARG A 132 13.17 4.72 -0.72
CA ARG A 132 13.50 5.83 0.18
C ARG A 132 12.96 5.65 1.59
N GLU A 133 11.89 4.87 1.77
CA GLU A 133 11.39 4.52 3.11
C GLU A 133 12.44 3.72 3.90
N PHE A 134 13.24 2.91 3.19
CA PHE A 134 14.33 2.15 3.81
C PHE A 134 15.61 2.99 3.98
N ASP A 135 16.10 3.63 2.92
CA ASP A 135 17.31 4.45 2.96
C ASP A 135 17.14 5.72 2.11
N SER A 136 16.52 6.74 2.72
CA SER A 136 16.34 8.05 2.11
C SER A 136 17.65 8.81 1.81
N THR A 137 18.76 8.42 2.45
CA THR A 137 20.05 9.11 2.31
C THR A 137 20.91 8.56 1.17
N ASN A 138 20.46 7.47 0.53
CA ASN A 138 21.22 6.81 -0.51
C ASN A 138 21.38 7.67 -1.78
N TYR A 139 22.62 7.93 -2.17
CA TYR A 139 22.93 8.72 -3.36
C TYR A 139 22.33 8.13 -4.65
N ILE A 140 22.23 6.80 -4.78
CA ILE A 140 21.64 6.14 -5.95
C ILE A 140 20.19 6.60 -6.16
N LEU A 141 19.42 6.71 -5.08
CA LEU A 141 18.01 7.16 -5.16
C LEU A 141 17.89 8.64 -5.52
N SER A 142 18.91 9.45 -5.22
CA SER A 142 18.97 10.85 -5.65
C SER A 142 19.23 10.94 -7.16
N LEU A 143 20.18 10.14 -7.66
CA LEU A 143 20.48 10.04 -9.10
C LEU A 143 19.26 9.54 -9.90
N LEU A 144 18.60 8.47 -9.43
CA LEU A 144 17.39 7.95 -10.07
C LEU A 144 16.24 8.95 -10.06
N GLY A 145 16.10 9.74 -8.98
CA GLY A 145 15.14 10.85 -8.92
C GLY A 145 15.37 11.88 -10.02
N GLY A 146 16.62 12.34 -10.18
CA GLY A 146 16.96 13.28 -11.25
C GLY A 146 16.71 12.71 -12.66
N LYS A 147 16.99 11.42 -12.87
CA LYS A 147 16.70 10.72 -14.14
C LYS A 147 15.21 10.66 -14.42
N LEU A 148 14.40 10.31 -13.42
CA LEU A 148 12.94 10.25 -13.51
C LEU A 148 12.35 11.63 -13.85
N ASP A 149 12.79 12.69 -13.17
CA ASP A 149 12.31 14.05 -13.40
C ASP A 149 12.65 14.55 -14.82
N ALA A 150 13.87 14.24 -15.30
CA ALA A 150 14.26 14.54 -16.67
C ALA A 150 13.37 13.83 -17.70
N GLN A 151 13.05 12.54 -17.49
CA GLN A 151 12.15 11.80 -18.37
C GLN A 151 10.72 12.36 -18.38
N ARG A 152 10.20 12.78 -17.23
CA ARG A 152 8.87 13.41 -17.13
C ARG A 152 8.81 14.72 -17.90
N GLN A 153 9.83 15.55 -17.76
CA GLN A 153 9.89 16.82 -18.49
C GLN A 153 9.94 16.62 -20.01
N ILE A 154 10.52 15.51 -20.47
CA ILE A 154 10.51 15.13 -21.88
C ILE A 154 9.10 14.72 -22.31
N GLN A 155 8.40 13.86 -21.55
CA GLN A 155 7.03 13.47 -21.87
C GLN A 155 6.07 14.67 -21.92
N ILE A 156 6.11 15.53 -20.91
CA ILE A 156 5.26 16.72 -20.84
C ILE A 156 5.42 17.58 -22.10
N ARG A 157 6.67 17.86 -22.52
CA ARG A 157 6.94 18.62 -23.75
C ARG A 157 6.40 17.94 -25.00
N GLN A 158 6.48 16.60 -25.08
CA GLN A 158 5.94 15.86 -26.22
C GLN A 158 4.42 15.95 -26.27
N ASP A 159 3.74 15.84 -25.12
CA ASP A 159 2.29 15.91 -25.05
C ASP A 159 1.77 17.32 -25.33
N GLU A 160 2.46 18.35 -24.84
CA GLU A 160 2.19 19.75 -25.19
C GLU A 160 2.34 20.00 -26.70
N ALA A 161 3.42 19.51 -27.32
CA ALA A 161 3.63 19.65 -28.76
C ALA A 161 2.55 18.91 -29.57
N ARG A 162 2.15 17.71 -29.15
CA ARG A 162 1.05 16.95 -29.76
C ARG A 162 -0.28 17.71 -29.66
N ALA A 163 -0.57 18.27 -28.48
CA ALA A 163 -1.78 19.05 -28.26
C ALA A 163 -1.81 20.31 -29.14
N ALA A 164 -0.68 21.02 -29.27
CA ALA A 164 -0.58 22.20 -30.13
C ALA A 164 -0.81 21.88 -31.62
N VAL A 165 -0.28 20.75 -32.10
CA VAL A 165 -0.52 20.28 -33.47
C VAL A 165 -2.00 19.97 -33.71
N ILE A 166 -2.65 19.27 -32.78
CA ILE A 166 -4.08 18.94 -32.88
C ILE A 166 -4.92 20.23 -32.91
N GLN A 167 -4.60 21.21 -32.07
CA GLN A 167 -5.30 22.50 -32.04
C GLN A 167 -5.12 23.29 -33.35
N ALA A 168 -3.91 23.31 -33.93
CA ALA A 168 -3.63 23.97 -35.20
C ALA A 168 -4.37 23.32 -36.38
N GLN A 169 -4.51 21.99 -36.38
CA GLN A 169 -5.28 21.28 -37.40
C GLN A 169 -6.78 21.58 -37.31
N GLN A 170 -7.32 21.69 -36.09
CA GLN A 170 -8.73 22.00 -35.86
C GLN A 170 -9.09 23.44 -36.27
N SER A 171 -8.20 24.41 -36.03
CA SER A 171 -8.43 25.80 -36.43
C SER A 171 -8.30 26.02 -37.94
N ALA A 172 -7.44 25.27 -38.64
CA ALA A 172 -7.28 25.35 -40.09
C ALA A 172 -8.40 24.63 -40.89
N GLY A 173 -9.11 23.68 -40.28
CA GLY A 173 -10.21 22.91 -40.90
C GLY A 173 -11.62 23.47 -40.64
N GLY A 174 -11.75 24.59 -39.92
CA GLY A 174 -13.04 25.23 -39.65
C GLY A 174 -13.67 25.82 -40.92
N PRO A 175 -15.00 25.69 -41.14
CA PRO A 175 -15.63 26.01 -42.42
C PRO A 175 -15.47 27.49 -42.79
N ALA A 176 -14.95 27.74 -44.00
CA ALA A 176 -15.07 29.02 -44.66
C ALA A 176 -16.56 29.35 -44.82
N GLN A 177 -17.03 30.37 -44.11
CA GLN A 177 -18.38 30.94 -44.27
C GLN A 177 -18.42 31.88 -45.47
#